data_AF-A0AAJ1UWT0-F1
#
_entry.id   AF-A0AAJ1UWT0-F1
#
_cell.length_a   1.000
_cell.length_b   1.000
_cell.length_c   1.000
_cell.angle_alpha   90.00
_cell.angle_beta   90.00
_cell.angle_gamma   90.00
#
_symmetry.space_group_name_H-M   'P 1'
#
loop_
_entity.id
_entity.type
_entity.pdbx_description
1 polymer ?
#
loop_
_entity_poly.entity_id
_entity_poly.type
_entity_poly.pdbx_seq_one_letter_code
_entity_poly.pdbx_strand_id
1 'polypeptide(L)'
;MKFTLDYNKILEDEKFDGYYVYETSKMDLKANDIIEIYHKQWQIEENFRTLKSALKIRPVYVWTDNHIKGHFIFNFIAIIVLKYSIFIVNKLYKDSGIVEKMTNDKFIMMLNSKQSLVKMTGEKIIDKETI
;
A
#
# COMPACT_ATOMS: atom_id res chain seq x y z
N MET A 1 -21.33 13.56 32.33
CA MET A 1 -20.07 14.14 31.81
C MET A 1 -20.45 15.39 31.04
N LYS A 2 -19.94 16.57 31.43
CA LYS A 2 -20.30 17.86 30.81
C LYS A 2 -19.14 18.26 29.90
N PHE A 3 -19.36 18.26 28.60
CA PHE A 3 -18.36 18.68 27.62
C PHE A 3 -18.48 20.20 27.43
N THR A 4 -17.34 20.88 27.44
CA THR A 4 -17.22 22.32 27.27
C THR A 4 -16.23 22.61 26.15
N LEU A 5 -16.57 23.57 25.31
CA LEU A 5 -15.76 23.93 24.14
C LEU A 5 -14.55 24.76 24.58
N ASP A 6 -13.37 24.39 24.12
CA ASP A 6 -12.15 25.17 24.35
C ASP A 6 -11.99 26.22 23.24
N TYR A 7 -12.48 27.43 23.51
CA TYR A 7 -12.41 28.54 22.56
C TYR A 7 -10.98 29.03 22.31
N ASN A 8 -10.05 28.82 23.24
CA ASN A 8 -8.65 29.24 23.03
C ASN A 8 -7.99 28.39 21.95
N LYS A 9 -8.25 27.08 21.97
CA LYS A 9 -7.73 26.16 20.96
C LYS A 9 -8.28 26.47 19.57
N ILE A 10 -9.56 26.85 19.48
CA ILE A 10 -10.19 27.25 18.21
C ILE A 10 -9.51 28.49 17.61
N LEU A 11 -9.26 29.51 18.42
CA LEU A 11 -8.58 30.74 17.97
C LEU A 11 -7.12 30.50 17.57
N GLU A 12 -6.48 29.47 18.12
CA GLU A 12 -5.14 29.07 17.73
C GLU A 12 -5.14 28.33 16.40
N ASP A 13 -6.06 27.38 16.22
CA ASP A 13 -6.23 26.63 14.97
C ASP A 13 -6.61 27.55 13.79
N GLU A 14 -7.45 28.57 14.01
CA GLU A 14 -7.88 29.55 12.99
C GLU A 14 -6.69 30.29 12.34
N LYS A 15 -5.57 30.47 13.07
CA LYS A 15 -4.36 31.12 12.53
C LYS A 15 -3.72 30.34 11.38
N PHE A 16 -4.02 29.05 11.28
CA PHE A 16 -3.43 28.14 10.32
C PHE A 16 -4.38 27.80 9.17
N ASP A 17 -5.55 28.44 9.10
CA ASP A 17 -6.52 28.23 8.02
C ASP A 17 -5.88 28.49 6.64
N GLY A 18 -6.03 27.51 5.74
CA GLY A 18 -5.44 27.53 4.40
C GLY A 18 -4.00 27.03 4.30
N TYR A 19 -3.36 26.65 5.42
CA TYR A 19 -2.03 26.06 5.45
C TYR A 19 -2.07 24.56 5.80
N TYR A 20 -1.13 23.79 5.26
CA TYR A 20 -0.89 22.42 5.69
C TYR A 20 0.21 22.41 6.75
N VAL A 21 -0.17 22.21 8.01
CA VAL A 21 0.74 22.32 9.15
C VAL A 21 1.16 20.93 9.64
N TYR A 22 2.46 20.78 9.91
CA TYR A 22 3.02 19.59 10.53
C TYR A 22 3.42 19.88 11.97
N GLU A 23 2.77 19.21 12.93
CA GLU A 23 3.20 19.18 14.32
C GLU A 23 4.05 17.92 14.56
N THR A 24 5.26 18.09 15.07
CA THR A 24 6.18 16.98 15.33
C THR A 24 7.01 17.22 16.59
N SER A 25 7.28 16.13 17.32
CA SER A 25 8.21 16.14 18.46
C SER A 25 9.67 16.03 18.04
N LYS A 26 9.95 15.89 16.74
CA LYS A 26 11.31 15.76 16.19
C LYS A 26 11.90 17.15 15.93
N MET A 27 12.75 17.60 16.85
CA MET A 27 13.43 18.90 16.75
C MET A 27 14.73 18.86 15.94
N ASP A 28 15.31 17.68 15.72
CA ASP A 28 16.62 17.52 15.06
C ASP A 28 16.55 17.45 13.52
N LEU A 29 15.34 17.49 12.94
CA LEU A 29 15.11 17.35 11.50
C LEU A 29 14.84 18.69 10.84
N LYS A 30 15.29 18.85 9.59
CA LYS A 30 14.94 20.04 8.81
C LYS A 30 13.48 19.93 8.35
N ALA A 31 12.86 21.09 8.11
CA ALA A 31 11.48 21.16 7.61
C ALA A 31 11.26 20.30 6.35
N ASN A 32 12.19 20.31 5.39
CA ASN A 32 12.10 19.47 4.19
C ASN A 32 12.10 17.98 4.51
N ASP A 33 12.91 17.53 5.47
CA ASP A 33 12.97 16.13 5.88
C ASP A 33 11.65 15.70 6.54
N ILE A 34 11.06 16.59 7.36
CA ILE A 34 9.76 16.37 7.98
C ILE A 34 8.70 16.21 6.89
N ILE A 35 8.64 17.14 5.94
CA ILE A 35 7.71 17.11 4.81
C ILE A 35 7.87 15.80 4.03
N GLU A 36 9.09 15.38 3.69
CA GLU A 36 9.32 14.11 2.99
C GLU A 36 8.88 12.87 3.77
N ILE A 37 9.08 12.85 5.08
CA ILE A 37 8.66 11.74 5.94
C ILE A 37 7.13 11.66 5.96
N TYR A 38 6.45 12.77 6.23
CA TYR A 38 5.00 12.78 6.29
C TYR A 38 4.36 12.57 4.92
N HIS A 39 5.00 13.00 3.83
CA HIS A 39 4.57 12.62 2.49
C HIS A 39 4.58 11.12 2.28
N LYS A 40 5.37 10.31 2.99
CA LYS A 40 5.31 8.84 2.84
C LYS A 40 4.08 8.21 3.51
N GLN A 41 3.29 8.97 4.27
CA GLN A 41 2.07 8.45 4.93
C GLN A 41 1.04 7.93 3.93
N TRP A 42 0.93 8.51 2.73
CA TRP A 42 -0.01 7.99 1.71
C TRP A 42 0.30 6.53 1.35
N GLN A 43 1.55 6.07 1.49
CA GLN A 43 1.93 4.68 1.24
C GLN A 43 1.22 3.72 2.21
N ILE A 44 1.02 4.16 3.45
CA ILE A 44 0.28 3.39 4.46
C ILE A 44 -1.20 3.30 4.05
N GLU A 45 -1.80 4.40 3.60
CA GLU A 45 -3.18 4.40 3.12
C GLU A 45 -3.36 3.51 1.89
N GLU A 46 -2.40 3.55 0.97
CA GLU A 46 -2.36 2.68 -0.21
C GLU A 46 -2.30 1.20 0.22
N ASN A 47 -1.46 0.86 1.19
CA ASN A 47 -1.35 -0.49 1.73
C ASN A 47 -2.68 -0.96 2.35
N PHE A 48 -3.36 -0.10 3.11
CA PHE A 48 -4.68 -0.39 3.64
C PHE A 48 -5.75 -0.55 2.56
N ARG A 49 -5.66 0.21 1.47
CA ARG A 49 -6.53 0.05 0.31
C ARG A 49 -6.35 -1.33 -0.31
N THR A 50 -5.10 -1.74 -0.56
CA THR A 50 -4.76 -3.07 -1.10
C THR A 50 -5.20 -4.21 -0.18
N LEU A 51 -5.02 -4.08 1.14
CA LEU A 51 -5.49 -5.09 2.11
C LEU A 51 -7.01 -5.29 2.03
N LYS A 52 -7.76 -4.20 1.88
CA LYS A 52 -9.23 -4.23 1.81
C LYS A 52 -9.72 -4.78 0.47
N SER A 53 -9.14 -4.33 -0.65
CA SER A 53 -9.63 -4.69 -1.99
C SER A 53 -9.09 -6.02 -2.50
N ALA A 54 -7.77 -6.16 -2.57
CA ALA A 54 -7.11 -7.29 -3.23
C ALA A 54 -7.03 -8.51 -2.33
N LEU A 55 -6.66 -8.30 -1.06
CA LEU A 55 -6.51 -9.38 -0.07
C LEU A 55 -7.82 -9.68 0.69
N LYS A 56 -8.89 -8.92 0.42
CA LYS A 56 -10.24 -9.12 0.98
C LYS A 56 -10.23 -9.36 2.49
N ILE A 57 -9.45 -8.56 3.23
CA ILE A 57 -9.44 -8.60 4.70
C ILE A 57 -10.80 -8.24 5.31
N ARG A 58 -11.77 -7.84 4.48
CA ARG A 58 -13.18 -7.69 4.85
C ARG A 58 -14.07 -8.26 3.75
N PRO A 59 -15.14 -8.98 4.09
CA PRO A 59 -15.55 -9.40 5.44
C PRO A 59 -14.72 -10.58 6.00
N VAL A 60 -14.38 -10.53 7.29
CA VAL A 60 -13.73 -11.65 8.01
C VAL A 60 -14.81 -12.53 8.63
N TYR A 61 -15.01 -13.74 8.08
CA TYR A 61 -15.97 -14.70 8.62
C TYR A 61 -15.35 -15.62 9.69
N VAL A 62 -14.62 -15.03 10.65
CA VAL A 62 -14.00 -15.77 11.75
C VAL A 62 -14.40 -15.14 13.09
N TRP A 63 -14.61 -15.98 14.11
CA TRP A 63 -15.30 -15.58 15.34
C TRP A 63 -14.44 -15.65 16.61
N THR A 64 -13.34 -16.39 16.57
CA THR A 64 -12.45 -16.53 17.74
C THR A 64 -11.22 -15.64 17.60
N ASP A 65 -10.75 -15.10 18.71
CA ASP A 65 -9.59 -14.19 18.75
C ASP A 65 -8.35 -14.76 18.05
N ASN A 66 -8.11 -16.06 18.20
CA ASN A 66 -6.98 -16.74 17.56
C ASN A 66 -7.09 -16.73 16.04
N HIS A 67 -8.28 -16.97 15.49
CA HIS A 67 -8.50 -16.95 14.04
C HIS A 67 -8.46 -15.52 13.50
N ILE A 68 -8.97 -14.54 14.24
CA ILE A 68 -8.87 -13.12 13.88
C ILE A 68 -7.40 -12.73 13.77
N LYS A 69 -6.61 -12.98 14.82
CA LYS A 69 -5.16 -12.70 14.83
C LYS A 69 -4.43 -13.41 13.69
N GLY A 70 -4.73 -14.70 13.47
CA GLY A 70 -4.14 -15.48 12.38
C GLY A 70 -4.43 -14.89 10.99
N HIS A 71 -5.69 -14.50 10.72
CA HIS A 71 -6.07 -13.87 9.47
C HIS A 71 -5.36 -12.54 9.25
N PHE A 72 -5.25 -11.70 10.29
CA PHE A 72 -4.51 -10.44 10.20
C PHE A 72 -3.02 -10.66 9.89
N ILE A 73 -2.36 -11.59 10.57
CA ILE A 73 -0.94 -11.91 10.33
C ILE A 73 -0.74 -12.43 8.91
N PHE A 74 -1.59 -13.35 8.44
CA PHE A 74 -1.49 -13.91 7.11
C PHE A 74 -1.63 -12.83 6.03
N ASN A 75 -2.61 -11.94 6.15
CA ASN A 75 -2.76 -10.80 5.25
C ASN A 75 -1.58 -9.83 5.30
N PHE A 76 -1.01 -9.61 6.48
CA PHE A 76 0.19 -8.78 6.64
C PHE A 76 1.41 -9.40 5.94
N ILE A 77 1.58 -10.71 6.01
CA ILE A 77 2.63 -11.41 5.25
C ILE A 77 2.36 -11.31 3.75
N ALA A 78 1.11 -11.53 3.32
CA ALA A 78 0.72 -11.45 1.91
C ALA A 78 1.01 -10.07 1.30
N ILE A 79 0.73 -8.98 2.02
CA ILE A 79 1.04 -7.63 1.53
C ILE A 79 2.56 -7.39 1.46
N ILE A 80 3.35 -7.90 2.41
CA ILE A 80 4.82 -7.80 2.37
C ILE A 80 5.35 -8.50 1.10
N VAL A 81 4.90 -9.72 0.85
CA VAL A 81 5.30 -10.49 -0.34
C VAL A 81 4.93 -9.73 -1.61
N LEU A 82 3.67 -9.26 -1.71
CA LEU A 82 3.19 -8.48 -2.85
C LEU A 82 4.07 -7.24 -3.11
N LYS A 83 4.36 -6.46 -2.07
CA LYS A 83 5.17 -5.24 -2.18
C LYS A 83 6.62 -5.54 -2.54
N TYR A 84 7.18 -6.60 -1.98
CA TYR A 84 8.54 -7.03 -2.30
C TYR A 84 8.65 -7.52 -3.75
N SER A 85 7.66 -8.28 -4.25
CA SER A 85 7.61 -8.67 -5.66
C SER A 85 7.55 -7.46 -6.59
N ILE A 86 6.70 -6.47 -6.30
CA ILE A 86 6.62 -5.22 -7.07
C ILE A 86 7.95 -4.45 -7.02
N PHE A 87 8.63 -4.42 -5.87
CA PHE A 87 9.95 -3.80 -5.73
C PHE A 87 10.98 -4.46 -6.64
N ILE A 88 11.05 -5.81 -6.63
CA ILE A 88 11.97 -6.56 -7.51
C ILE A 88 11.67 -6.26 -8.98
N VAL A 89 10.41 -6.34 -9.40
CA VAL A 89 10.01 -6.08 -10.80
C VAL A 89 10.41 -4.67 -11.23
N ASN A 90 10.14 -3.67 -10.40
CA ASN A 90 10.51 -2.29 -10.70
C ASN A 90 12.02 -2.08 -10.77
N LYS A 91 12.79 -2.79 -9.94
CA LYS A 91 14.26 -2.78 -10.02
C LYS A 91 14.72 -3.34 -11.37
N LEU A 92 14.19 -4.49 -11.80
CA LEU A 92 14.50 -5.10 -13.09
C LEU A 92 14.11 -4.22 -14.28
N TYR A 93 12.96 -3.54 -14.22
CA TYR A 93 12.53 -2.60 -15.25
C TYR A 93 13.52 -1.44 -15.38
N LYS A 94 13.96 -0.88 -14.26
CA LYS A 94 14.96 0.18 -14.24
C LYS A 94 16.29 -0.29 -14.83
N ASP A 95 16.74 -1.48 -14.46
CA ASP A 95 17.99 -2.08 -14.96
C ASP A 95 17.91 -2.39 -16.47
N SER A 96 16.70 -2.62 -16.99
CA SER A 96 16.43 -2.86 -18.42
C SER A 96 16.12 -1.59 -19.23
N GLY A 97 16.16 -0.40 -18.61
CA GLY A 97 15.86 0.88 -19.26
C GLY A 97 14.38 1.18 -19.51
N ILE A 98 13.47 0.42 -18.88
CA ILE A 98 12.02 0.65 -18.96
C ILE A 98 11.64 1.78 -17.98
N VAL A 99 11.02 2.85 -18.51
CA VAL A 99 10.59 4.02 -17.72
C VAL A 99 9.29 3.77 -16.96
N GLU A 100 8.48 2.82 -17.43
CA GLU A 100 7.21 2.48 -16.79
C GLU A 100 7.41 1.80 -15.44
N LYS A 101 6.61 2.19 -14.44
CA LYS A 101 6.59 1.57 -13.12
C LYS A 101 5.42 0.60 -12.98
N MET A 102 5.71 -0.58 -12.45
CA MET A 102 4.71 -1.52 -11.97
C MET A 102 4.04 -0.96 -10.70
N THR A 103 2.73 -0.72 -10.79
CA THR A 103 1.89 -0.29 -9.65
C THR A 103 1.20 -1.50 -9.00
N ASN A 104 0.67 -1.33 -7.79
CA ASN A 104 -0.08 -2.41 -7.12
C ASN A 104 -1.22 -2.90 -8.00
N ASP A 105 -2.02 -1.99 -8.56
CA ASP A 105 -3.19 -2.35 -9.35
C ASP A 105 -2.81 -3.13 -10.61
N LYS A 106 -1.77 -2.69 -11.35
CA LYS A 106 -1.27 -3.42 -12.52
C LYS A 106 -0.78 -4.83 -12.15
N PHE A 107 -0.05 -4.94 -11.04
CA PHE A 107 0.45 -6.22 -10.57
C PHE A 107 -0.69 -7.16 -10.14
N ILE A 108 -1.69 -6.64 -9.44
CA ILE A 108 -2.89 -7.40 -9.04
C ILE A 108 -3.70 -7.82 -10.27
N MET A 109 -3.87 -6.93 -11.25
CA MET A 109 -4.51 -7.26 -12.52
C MET A 109 -3.74 -8.38 -13.25
N MET A 110 -2.42 -8.32 -13.26
CA MET A 110 -1.57 -9.37 -13.85
C MET A 110 -1.73 -10.71 -13.12
N LEU A 111 -1.79 -10.71 -11.79
CA LEU A 111 -2.01 -11.93 -11.00
C LEU A 111 -3.41 -12.53 -11.24
N ASN A 112 -4.42 -11.69 -11.39
CA ASN A 112 -5.80 -12.13 -11.62
C ASN A 112 -6.10 -12.45 -13.09
N SER A 113 -5.30 -11.93 -14.03
CA SER A 113 -5.39 -12.32 -15.42
C SER A 113 -4.94 -13.77 -15.52
N LYS A 114 -5.85 -14.67 -15.95
CA LYS A 114 -5.55 -16.09 -16.20
C LYS A 114 -4.22 -16.20 -16.94
N GLN A 115 -3.18 -16.70 -16.29
CA GLN A 115 -1.96 -17.08 -16.99
C GLN A 115 -2.29 -18.30 -17.85
N SER A 116 -2.38 -18.14 -19.16
CA SER A 116 -2.12 -19.26 -20.06
C SER A 116 -0.64 -19.57 -19.95
N LEU A 117 -0.28 -20.77 -19.49
CA LEU A 117 1.10 -21.24 -19.59
C LEU A 117 1.43 -21.39 -21.08
N VAL A 118 2.22 -20.48 -21.62
CA VAL A 118 2.74 -20.61 -22.97
C VAL A 118 3.99 -21.46 -22.89
N LYS A 119 3.90 -22.74 -23.26
CA LYS A 119 5.10 -23.56 -23.47
C LYS A 119 5.81 -23.02 -24.71
N MET A 120 6.99 -22.45 -24.53
CA MET A 120 7.88 -22.03 -25.61
C MET A 120 9.00 -23.05 -25.78
N THR A 121 9.24 -23.51 -27.01
CA THR A 121 10.43 -24.29 -27.36
C THR A 121 10.99 -23.70 -28.66
N GLY A 122 12.03 -22.88 -28.53
CA GLY A 122 12.49 -21.99 -29.62
C GLY A 122 11.54 -20.80 -29.84
N GLU A 123 11.44 -20.30 -31.08
CA GLU A 123 10.58 -19.15 -31.46
C GLU A 123 9.11 -19.51 -31.74
N LYS A 124 8.69 -20.77 -31.55
CA LYS A 124 7.30 -21.20 -31.80
C LYS A 124 6.55 -21.56 -30.52
N ILE A 125 5.30 -21.08 -30.46
CA ILE A 125 4.33 -21.37 -29.41
C ILE A 125 3.58 -22.65 -29.78
N ILE A 126 3.65 -23.68 -28.93
CA ILE A 126 3.19 -25.03 -29.26
C ILE A 126 1.81 -25.36 -28.66
N ASP A 127 1.42 -24.77 -27.51
CA ASP A 127 0.05 -24.92 -27.00
C ASP A 127 -0.32 -23.84 -25.98
N LYS A 128 -1.62 -23.52 -25.92
CA LYS A 128 -2.24 -22.68 -24.87
C LYS A 128 -3.19 -23.54 -24.04
N GLU A 129 -2.67 -24.17 -22.98
CA GLU A 129 -3.53 -24.79 -21.99
C GLU A 129 -4.05 -23.72 -20.99
N THR A 130 -5.37 -23.68 -20.85
CA THR A 130 -6.06 -22.78 -19.92
C THR A 130 -6.31 -23.54 -18.63
N ILE A 131 -5.79 -23.03 -17.50
CA ILE A 131 -6.15 -23.51 -16.16
C ILE A 131 -7.51 -22.93 -15.75
#